data_AF-A0A847JUK4-F1
#
_entry.id   AF-A0A847JUK4-F1
#
_cell.length_a   1.000
_cell.length_b   1.000
_cell.length_c   1.000
_cell.angle_alpha   90.00
_cell.angle_beta   90.00
_cell.angle_gamma   90.00
#
_symmetry.space_group_name_H-M   'P 1'
#
loop_
_entity.id
_entity.type
_entity.pdbx_description
1 polymer ?
#
loop_
_entity_poly.entity_id
_entity_poly.type
_entity_poly.pdbx_seq_one_letter_code
_entity_poly.pdbx_strand_id
1 'polypeptide(L)'
;MSDERSCLSPCTLRVLQAALESGDCCSKALASRLGMSVAAIDQHFSRAMRVLSADSRSAALIKAVTGGHVPGYRLTITSRRASALRPRRSGESDIRP
;
A
#
# COMPACT_ATOMS: atom_id res chain seq x y z
N MET A 1 16.60 -20.76 -15.31
CA MET A 1 15.82 -20.54 -14.07
C MET A 1 14.79 -19.47 -14.38
N SER A 2 13.66 -19.85 -14.99
CA SER A 2 12.67 -18.91 -15.49
C SER A 2 11.42 -18.98 -14.61
N ASP A 3 11.20 -17.89 -13.89
CA ASP A 3 9.92 -17.33 -13.45
C ASP A 3 8.90 -18.23 -12.71
N GLU A 4 9.26 -18.70 -11.52
CA GLU A 4 8.27 -18.91 -10.44
C GLU A 4 7.84 -17.57 -9.80
N ARG A 5 7.94 -16.47 -10.55
CA ARG A 5 7.89 -15.09 -10.05
C ARG A 5 6.48 -14.54 -9.81
N SER A 6 5.41 -15.30 -10.05
CA SER A 6 4.07 -14.89 -9.62
C SER A 6 3.08 -16.05 -9.62
N CYS A 7 2.85 -16.69 -8.47
CA CYS A 7 1.63 -17.48 -8.23
C CYS A 7 0.35 -16.61 -8.26
N LEU A 8 0.50 -15.30 -8.43
CA LEU A 8 -0.56 -14.32 -8.59
C LEU A 8 -0.98 -14.24 -10.06
N SER A 9 -2.28 -14.41 -10.30
CA SER A 9 -2.87 -14.19 -11.62
C SER A 9 -2.67 -12.73 -12.07
N PRO A 10 -2.48 -12.46 -13.38
CA PRO A 10 -2.41 -11.10 -13.91
C PRO A 10 -3.58 -10.20 -13.47
N CYS A 11 -4.79 -10.78 -13.35
CA CYS A 11 -5.96 -10.06 -12.85
C CYS A 11 -5.79 -9.65 -11.39
N THR A 12 -5.22 -10.53 -10.55
CA THR A 12 -4.91 -10.20 -9.15
C THR A 12 -3.87 -9.08 -9.06
N LEU A 13 -2.84 -9.10 -9.91
CA LEU A 13 -1.84 -8.02 -9.95
C LEU A 13 -2.46 -6.68 -10.34
N ARG A 14 -3.39 -6.65 -11.32
CA ARG A 14 -4.12 -5.43 -11.69
C ARG A 14 -4.96 -4.88 -10.53
N VAL A 15 -5.60 -5.74 -9.75
CA VAL A 15 -6.35 -5.32 -8.56
C VAL A 15 -5.41 -4.71 -7.51
N LEU A 16 -4.27 -5.35 -7.25
CA LEU A 16 -3.28 -4.83 -6.29
C LEU A 16 -2.70 -3.49 -6.76
N GLN A 17 -2.41 -3.35 -8.05
CA GLN A 17 -1.92 -2.10 -8.62
C GLN A 17 -2.96 -0.97 -8.52
N ALA A 18 -4.23 -1.25 -8.85
CA ALA A 18 -5.30 -0.26 -8.70
C ALA A 18 -5.51 0.16 -7.22
N ALA A 19 -5.29 -0.74 -6.27
CA ALA A 19 -5.32 -0.42 -4.84
C ALA A 19 -4.16 0.50 -4.44
N LEU A 20 -2.97 0.29 -4.97
CA LEU A 20 -1.81 1.18 -4.76
C LEU A 20 -2.05 2.57 -5.36
N GLU A 21 -2.59 2.64 -6.58
CA GLU A 21 -2.93 3.91 -7.25
C GLU A 21 -4.04 4.69 -6.53
N SER A 22 -4.98 3.97 -5.90
CA SER A 22 -6.06 4.59 -5.12
C SER A 22 -5.62 5.00 -3.72
N GLY A 23 -4.59 4.35 -3.18
CA GLY A 23 -4.27 4.41 -1.75
C GLY A 23 -5.32 3.74 -0.86
N ASP A 24 -6.23 2.93 -1.43
CA ASP A 24 -7.37 2.34 -0.74
C ASP A 24 -7.59 0.86 -1.15
N CYS A 25 -7.93 0.01 -0.18
CA CYS A 25 -8.20 -1.42 -0.35
C CYS A 25 -9.69 -1.76 -0.43
N CYS A 26 -10.57 -0.75 -0.47
CA CYS A 26 -12.01 -0.92 -0.41
C CYS A 26 -12.56 -1.55 -1.69
N SER A 27 -13.26 -2.68 -1.53
CA SER A 27 -13.77 -3.47 -2.66
C SER A 27 -14.70 -2.69 -3.57
N LYS A 28 -15.55 -1.82 -2.99
CA LYS A 28 -16.52 -1.03 -3.75
C LYS A 28 -15.84 0.01 -4.64
N ALA A 29 -14.82 0.69 -4.13
CA ALA A 29 -14.06 1.67 -4.89
C ALA A 29 -13.30 0.99 -6.06
N LEU A 30 -12.68 -0.15 -5.79
CA LEU A 30 -11.93 -0.91 -6.80
C LEU A 30 -12.85 -1.55 -7.84
N ALA A 31 -14.00 -2.09 -7.42
CA ALA A 31 -15.04 -2.62 -8.30
C ALA A 31 -15.50 -1.56 -9.31
N SER A 32 -15.81 -0.35 -8.82
CA SER A 32 -16.24 0.77 -9.66
C SER A 32 -15.15 1.22 -10.64
N ARG A 33 -13.87 1.20 -10.22
CA ARG A 33 -12.74 1.60 -11.07
C ARG A 33 -12.38 0.56 -12.13
N LEU A 34 -12.48 -0.72 -11.80
CA LEU A 34 -12.06 -1.83 -12.66
C LEU A 34 -13.20 -2.42 -13.49
N GLY A 35 -14.44 -2.00 -13.27
CA GLY A 35 -15.62 -2.59 -13.91
C GLY A 35 -15.86 -4.04 -13.47
N MET A 36 -15.44 -4.39 -12.25
CA MET A 36 -15.54 -5.74 -11.69
C MET A 36 -16.58 -5.79 -10.59
N SER A 37 -17.09 -6.98 -10.25
CA SER A 37 -17.94 -7.14 -9.08
C SER A 37 -17.14 -7.04 -7.79
N VAL A 38 -17.78 -6.56 -6.72
CA VAL A 38 -17.19 -6.51 -5.37
C VAL A 38 -16.68 -7.90 -4.93
N ALA A 39 -17.46 -8.94 -5.21
CA ALA A 39 -17.09 -10.33 -4.90
C ALA A 39 -15.83 -10.79 -5.64
N ALA A 40 -15.65 -10.39 -6.90
CA ALA A 40 -14.43 -10.71 -7.65
C ALA A 40 -13.20 -10.03 -7.04
N ILE A 41 -13.33 -8.76 -6.63
CA ILE A 41 -12.25 -8.05 -5.92
C ILE A 41 -11.89 -8.78 -4.62
N ASP A 42 -12.88 -9.18 -3.83
CA ASP A 42 -12.68 -9.92 -2.58
C ASP A 42 -11.98 -11.27 -2.80
N GLN A 43 -12.36 -11.98 -3.87
CA GLN A 43 -11.72 -13.23 -4.26
C GLN A 43 -10.25 -13.02 -4.65
N HIS A 44 -9.95 -11.97 -5.42
CA HIS A 44 -8.57 -11.63 -5.79
C HIS A 44 -7.72 -11.28 -4.57
N PHE A 45 -8.24 -10.49 -3.64
CA PHE A 45 -7.56 -10.20 -2.38
C PHE A 45 -7.38 -11.44 -1.51
N SER A 46 -8.39 -12.30 -1.40
CA SER A 46 -8.30 -13.55 -0.63
C SER A 46 -7.22 -14.47 -1.20
N ARG A 47 -7.13 -14.57 -2.54
CA ARG A 47 -6.07 -15.31 -3.21
C ARG A 47 -4.70 -14.68 -2.98
N ALA A 48 -4.59 -13.36 -3.08
CA ALA A 48 -3.34 -12.64 -2.82
C ALA A 48 -2.86 -12.85 -1.37
N MET A 49 -3.76 -12.74 -0.40
CA MET A 49 -3.47 -12.99 1.01
C MET A 49 -2.97 -14.40 1.26
N ARG A 50 -3.58 -15.42 0.64
CA ARG A 50 -3.12 -16.82 0.76
C ARG A 50 -1.73 -17.02 0.16
N VAL A 51 -1.50 -16.51 -1.06
CA VAL A 51 -0.22 -16.67 -1.77
C VAL A 51 0.92 -15.92 -1.08
N LEU A 52 0.64 -14.73 -0.55
CA LEU A 52 1.64 -13.89 0.11
C LEU A 52 1.71 -14.14 1.62
N SER A 53 0.94 -15.10 2.14
CA SER A 53 0.79 -15.39 3.58
C SER A 53 0.53 -14.11 4.39
N ALA A 54 -0.44 -13.30 3.97
CA ALA A 54 -0.76 -12.02 4.59
C ALA A 54 -2.12 -12.10 5.30
N ASP A 55 -2.18 -11.52 6.51
CA ASP A 55 -3.38 -11.56 7.35
C ASP A 55 -4.37 -10.42 7.06
N SER A 56 -4.00 -9.51 6.16
CA SER A 56 -4.85 -8.40 5.71
C SER A 56 -4.52 -7.97 4.29
N ARG A 57 -5.44 -7.24 3.66
CA ARG A 57 -5.25 -6.68 2.30
C ARG A 57 -4.08 -5.72 2.24
N SER A 58 -3.93 -4.87 3.25
CA SER A 58 -2.82 -3.93 3.34
C SER A 58 -1.49 -4.67 3.49
N ALA A 59 -1.43 -5.71 4.31
CA ALA A 59 -0.24 -6.56 4.43
C ALA A 59 0.06 -7.29 3.11
N ALA A 60 -0.96 -7.75 2.38
CA ALA A 60 -0.80 -8.35 1.07
C ALA A 60 -0.20 -7.36 0.05
N LEU A 61 -0.67 -6.10 0.05
CA LEU A 61 -0.10 -5.05 -0.81
C LEU A 61 1.36 -4.75 -0.46
N ILE A 62 1.66 -4.59 0.82
CA ILE A 62 3.03 -4.37 1.32
C ILE A 62 3.93 -5.52 0.84
N LYS A 63 3.50 -6.77 1.08
CA LYS A 63 4.25 -7.96 0.67
C LYS A 63 4.40 -8.07 -0.85
N ALA A 64 3.36 -7.71 -1.62
CA ALA A 64 3.40 -7.70 -3.07
C ALA A 64 4.45 -6.71 -3.60
N VAL A 65 4.52 -5.51 -3.01
CA VAL A 65 5.51 -4.49 -3.38
C VAL A 65 6.91 -4.88 -2.92
N THR A 66 7.08 -5.35 -1.67
CA THR A 66 8.41 -5.77 -1.17
C THR A 66 8.95 -7.00 -1.89
N GLY A 67 8.07 -7.93 -2.28
CA GLY A 67 8.43 -9.13 -3.05
C GLY A 67 8.71 -8.84 -4.53
N GLY A 68 8.55 -7.60 -4.98
CA GLY A 68 8.76 -7.21 -6.39
C GLY A 68 7.68 -7.75 -7.34
N HIS A 69 6.51 -8.13 -6.83
CA HIS A 69 5.39 -8.62 -7.65
C HIS A 69 4.67 -7.49 -8.40
N VAL A 70 4.73 -6.26 -7.88
CA VAL A 70 4.18 -5.08 -8.55
C VAL A 70 5.33 -4.20 -9.06
N PRO A 71 5.63 -4.24 -10.37
CA PRO A 71 6.73 -3.44 -10.93
C PRO A 71 6.40 -1.95 -10.86
N GLY A 72 7.43 -1.13 -10.62
CA GLY A 72 7.31 0.34 -10.60
C GLY A 72 6.88 0.94 -9.27
N TYR A 73 6.55 0.12 -8.27
CA TYR A 73 6.18 0.60 -6.93
C TYR A 73 7.28 0.30 -5.92
N ARG A 74 7.56 1.28 -5.06
CA ARG A 74 8.48 1.14 -3.91
C ARG A 74 7.78 1.63 -2.66
N LEU A 75 7.84 0.84 -1.59
CA LEU A 75 7.36 1.29 -0.29
C LEU A 75 8.24 2.42 0.22
N THR A 76 7.60 3.52 0.59
CA THR A 76 8.23 4.61 1.32
C THR A 76 7.67 4.63 2.73
N ILE A 77 8.54 4.39 3.72
CA ILE A 77 8.17 4.51 5.13
C ILE A 77 8.16 6.01 5.44
N THR A 78 6.98 6.62 5.38
CA THR A 78 6.82 7.99 5.87
C THR A 78 6.59 7.92 7.38
N SER A 79 7.66 8.11 8.16
CA SER A 79 7.52 8.22 9.61
C SER A 79 6.74 9.50 9.93
N ARG A 80 5.43 9.37 10.19
CA ARG A 80 4.60 10.45 10.76
C ARG A 80 4.93 10.73 12.24
N ARG A 81 6.12 10.37 12.71
CA ARG A 81 6.67 10.75 14.03
C ARG A 81 7.81 11.77 13.96
N ALA A 82 8.21 12.24 12.77
CA ALA A 82 9.27 13.24 12.65
C ALA A 82 8.81 14.71 12.85
N SER A 83 7.52 14.97 13.08
CA SER A 83 7.00 16.36 13.10
C SER A 83 6.57 16.90 14.47
N ALA A 84 6.86 16.21 15.58
CA ALA A 84 6.56 16.71 16.93
C ALA A 84 7.74 17.40 17.66
N LEU A 85 8.87 17.64 16.98
CA LEU A 85 10.03 18.34 17.55
C LEU A 85 10.49 19.45 16.61
N ARG A 86 9.71 20.54 16.55
CA ARG A 86 10.31 21.84 16.20
C ARG A 86 10.86 22.44 17.50
N PRO A 87 12.15 22.81 17.58
CA PRO A 87 12.63 23.63 18.69
C PRO A 87 11.91 24.98 18.58
N ARG A 88 11.15 25.36 19.61
CA ARG A 88 10.79 26.78 19.77
C ARG A 88 12.10 27.51 20.01
N ARG A 89 12.48 28.33 19.03
CA ARG A 89 13.62 29.24 19.13
C ARG A 89 13.48 30.05 20.42
N SER A 90 14.48 29.93 21.29
CA SER A 90 14.84 30.96 22.26
C SER A 90 15.01 32.29 21.52
N GLY A 91 14.37 33.34 22.00
CA GLY A 91 14.46 34.66 21.38
C GLY A 91 13.42 35.63 21.89
N GLU A 92 13.35 35.83 23.20
CA GLU A 92 12.84 37.10 23.75
C GLU A 92 13.93 37.62 24.70
N SER A 93 14.89 38.32 24.10
CA SER A 93 15.78 39.23 24.80
C SER A 93 15.08 40.59 24.78
N ASP A 94 14.38 40.93 25.85
CA ASP A 94 13.96 42.31 26.08
C ASP A 94 13.90 42.59 27.58
N ILE A 95 15.07 42.88 28.15
CA ILE A 95 15.17 43.64 29.39
C ILE A 95 16.42 44.52 29.28
N ARG A 96 16.22 45.81 28.97
CA ARG A 96 16.87 47.00 29.58
C ARG A 96 16.56 48.26 28.77
N PRO A 97 16.61 49.47 29.36
CA PRO A 97 16.93 49.81 30.76
C PRO A 97 15.72 50.14 31.62
#